data_AF-A0A1A8FS29-F1
#
_entry.id   AF-A0A1A8FS29-F1
#
_cell.length_a   1.000
_cell.length_b   1.000
_cell.length_c   1.000
_cell.angle_alpha   90.00
_cell.angle_beta   90.00
_cell.angle_gamma   90.00
#
_symmetry.space_group_name_H-M   'P 1'
#
loop_
_entity.id
_entity.type
_entity.pdbx_description
1 polymer ?
#
loop_
_entity_poly.entity_id
_entity_poly.type
_entity_poly.pdbx_seq_one_letter_code
_entity_poly.pdbx_strand_id
1 'polypeptide(L)'
;TTEGARCGPYYKKERIKHNPDEEARLERQHFWRIIDAFRFYRVHVQEQVTRAERQFLSLSQKHQNLLPGVLPKLSRVRQCAEHNQEILEAIVHNSLHMFENVEYGNRVGLDSNQSHTHYAHIENQNCMPIDPKKARSSTFDMDKLKSTIKQFVRDWSEVGKAERDSCYKPIIREIQRLFPSDQYDVSKVSVLVPGAGLGRLAWEIAQLGYMCQGNEWSFFMLFSSNFVLNRCEEVNSLTLYPWIHQFSNNKRSSDQTRPVRFPDVNPQDLPLSSDFSMVAGDFVEVYTDSGMGLCGNLLLYRHSS
;
A
#
# COMPACT_ATOMS: atom_id res chain seq x y z
N THR A 1 36.52 -16.35 -30.93
CA THR A 1 36.52 -14.90 -31.12
C THR A 1 35.15 -14.39 -30.76
N THR A 2 35.06 -13.76 -29.59
CA THR A 2 33.83 -13.33 -28.92
C THR A 2 33.30 -12.03 -29.51
N GLU A 3 32.08 -12.06 -30.07
CA GLU A 3 31.32 -10.86 -30.41
C GLU A 3 30.63 -10.32 -29.14
N GLY A 4 31.12 -9.19 -28.65
CA GLY A 4 30.48 -8.45 -27.56
C GLY A 4 29.27 -7.66 -28.06
N ALA A 5 28.11 -7.94 -27.48
CA ALA A 5 26.90 -7.15 -27.70
C ALA A 5 27.11 -5.72 -27.18
N ARG A 6 27.09 -4.73 -28.09
CA ARG A 6 27.13 -3.31 -27.74
C ARG A 6 25.78 -2.90 -27.15
N CYS A 7 25.77 -2.55 -25.86
CA CYS A 7 24.63 -1.94 -25.19
C CYS A 7 24.43 -0.51 -25.74
N GLY A 8 23.22 -0.19 -26.23
CA GLY A 8 22.88 1.14 -26.74
C GLY A 8 22.78 2.20 -25.62
N PRO A 9 22.70 3.49 -25.97
CA PRO A 9 22.62 4.57 -24.98
C PRO A 9 21.29 4.50 -24.23
N TYR A 10 21.35 4.29 -22.92
CA TYR A 10 20.19 4.41 -22.03
C TYR A 10 19.57 5.80 -22.16
N TYR A 11 18.25 5.85 -22.38
CA TYR A 11 17.50 7.10 -22.48
C TYR A 11 17.46 7.79 -21.11
N LYS A 12 18.39 8.72 -20.84
CA LYS A 12 18.32 9.60 -19.67
C LYS A 12 17.23 10.65 -19.93
N LYS A 13 16.02 10.39 -19.45
CA LYS A 13 15.01 11.45 -19.36
C LYS A 13 15.44 12.39 -18.23
N GLU A 14 15.95 13.57 -18.57
CA GLU A 14 16.24 14.61 -17.57
C GLU A 14 14.94 14.99 -16.87
N ARG A 15 14.84 14.65 -15.58
CA ARG A 15 13.75 15.06 -14.71
C ARG A 15 14.00 16.52 -14.35
N ILE A 16 12.96 17.36 -14.44
CA ILE A 16 13.03 18.73 -13.95
C ILE A 16 13.28 18.64 -12.44
N LYS A 17 14.51 18.97 -12.01
CA LYS A 17 14.85 19.04 -10.58
C LYS A 17 14.25 20.32 -10.03
N HIS A 18 13.30 20.19 -9.11
CA HIS A 18 12.79 21.34 -8.40
C HIS A 18 13.78 21.70 -7.29
N ASN A 19 13.70 22.92 -6.73
CA ASN A 19 14.43 23.23 -5.51
C ASN A 19 13.91 22.32 -4.37
N PRO A 20 14.77 21.77 -3.48
CA PRO A 20 14.38 20.94 -2.34
C PRO A 20 13.09 21.38 -1.60
N ASP A 21 12.90 22.67 -1.36
CA ASP A 21 11.70 23.19 -0.68
C ASP A 21 10.40 22.91 -1.46
N GLU A 22 10.46 23.00 -2.78
CA GLU A 22 9.32 22.75 -3.66
C GLU A 22 9.04 21.24 -3.78
N GLU A 23 10.08 20.40 -3.79
CA GLU A 23 9.93 18.94 -3.75
C GLU A 23 9.25 18.50 -2.44
N ALA A 24 9.71 19.02 -1.30
CA ALA A 24 9.10 18.76 0.00
C ALA A 24 7.63 19.22 0.06
N ARG A 25 7.32 20.38 -0.54
CA ARG A 25 5.94 20.89 -0.62
C ARG A 25 5.05 19.99 -1.49
N LEU A 26 5.53 19.58 -2.66
CA LEU A 26 4.81 18.70 -3.59
C LEU A 26 4.60 17.30 -2.99
N GLU A 27 5.61 16.78 -2.30
CA GLU A 27 5.51 15.50 -1.58
C GLU A 27 4.45 15.58 -0.47
N ARG A 28 4.44 16.66 0.32
CA ARG A 28 3.41 16.88 1.35
C ARG A 28 2.01 16.99 0.76
N GLN A 29 1.86 17.68 -0.36
CA GLN A 29 0.59 17.74 -1.07
C GLN A 29 0.17 16.35 -1.57
N HIS A 30 1.11 15.57 -2.09
CA HIS A 30 0.87 14.22 -2.55
C HIS A 30 0.45 13.29 -1.41
N PHE A 31 1.16 13.33 -0.27
CA PHE A 31 0.83 12.59 0.95
C PHE A 31 -0.63 12.81 1.34
N TRP A 32 -1.06 14.07 1.50
CA TRP A 32 -2.42 14.40 1.90
C TRP A 32 -3.47 13.98 0.87
N ARG A 33 -3.15 14.09 -0.42
CA ARG A 33 -4.01 13.59 -1.51
C ARG A 33 -4.24 12.08 -1.39
N ILE A 34 -3.21 11.32 -1.04
CA ILE A 34 -3.35 9.87 -0.85
C ILE A 34 -4.17 9.56 0.41
N ILE A 35 -3.95 10.27 1.52
CA ILE A 35 -4.80 10.14 2.72
C ILE A 35 -6.28 10.40 2.39
N ASP A 36 -6.58 11.43 1.60
CA ASP A 36 -7.95 11.70 1.12
C ASP A 36 -8.50 10.55 0.29
N ALA A 37 -7.68 9.93 -0.58
CA ALA A 37 -8.09 8.76 -1.34
C ALA A 37 -8.49 7.57 -0.45
N PHE A 38 -7.73 7.28 0.60
CA PHE A 38 -8.09 6.23 1.57
C PHE A 38 -9.41 6.54 2.28
N ARG A 39 -9.62 7.79 2.69
CA ARG A 39 -10.86 8.24 3.38
C ARG A 39 -12.09 8.27 2.46
N PHE A 40 -11.89 8.48 1.17
CA PHE A 40 -12.98 8.58 0.19
C PHE A 40 -13.46 7.23 -0.35
N TYR A 41 -12.74 6.14 -0.09
CA TYR A 41 -12.98 4.82 -0.66
C TYR A 41 -14.44 4.34 -0.56
N ARG A 42 -15.02 4.37 0.64
CA ARG A 42 -16.41 3.94 0.89
C ARG A 42 -17.39 4.72 0.02
N VAL A 43 -17.23 6.05 -0.03
CA VAL A 43 -18.12 6.92 -0.79
C VAL A 43 -18.04 6.57 -2.28
N HIS A 44 -16.83 6.39 -2.80
CA HIS A 44 -16.63 5.97 -4.20
C HIS A 44 -17.34 4.64 -4.51
N VAL A 45 -17.21 3.62 -3.66
CA VAL A 45 -17.88 2.33 -3.88
C VAL A 45 -19.40 2.46 -3.75
N GLN A 46 -19.90 3.21 -2.77
CA GLN A 46 -21.33 3.44 -2.57
C GLN A 46 -21.98 4.19 -3.74
N GLU A 47 -21.28 5.11 -4.40
CA GLU A 47 -21.76 5.78 -5.62
C GLU A 47 -21.96 4.77 -6.77
N GLN A 48 -21.01 3.85 -6.96
CA GLN A 48 -21.11 2.78 -7.97
C GLN A 48 -22.29 1.83 -7.68
N VAL A 49 -22.46 1.42 -6.41
CA VAL A 49 -23.57 0.56 -6.01
C VAL A 49 -24.92 1.28 -6.21
N THR A 50 -25.01 2.55 -5.81
CA THR A 50 -26.22 3.37 -6.00
C THR A 50 -26.60 3.48 -7.47
N ARG A 51 -25.60 3.65 -8.35
CA ARG A 51 -25.84 3.67 -9.80
C ARG A 51 -26.39 2.33 -10.28
N ALA A 52 -25.82 1.21 -9.84
CA ALA A 52 -26.28 -0.13 -10.21
C ALA A 52 -27.71 -0.42 -9.70
N GLU A 53 -28.03 0.00 -8.48
CA GLU A 53 -29.38 -0.12 -7.90
C GLU A 53 -30.40 0.67 -8.73
N ARG A 54 -30.11 1.94 -9.07
CA ARG A 54 -31.00 2.75 -9.92
C ARG A 54 -31.23 2.12 -11.29
N GLN A 55 -30.17 1.58 -11.90
CA GLN A 55 -30.29 0.88 -13.18
C GLN A 55 -31.18 -0.36 -13.08
N PHE A 56 -31.00 -1.17 -12.04
CA PHE A 56 -31.85 -2.34 -11.81
C PHE A 56 -33.32 -1.96 -11.58
N LEU A 57 -33.58 -0.95 -10.75
CA LEU A 57 -34.93 -0.46 -10.46
C LEU A 57 -35.62 0.19 -11.67
N SER A 58 -34.85 0.63 -12.67
CA SER A 58 -35.41 1.14 -13.93
C SER A 58 -35.91 0.04 -14.87
N LEU A 59 -35.61 -1.23 -14.61
CA LEU A 59 -36.13 -2.36 -15.37
C LEU A 59 -37.62 -2.59 -15.08
N SER A 60 -38.34 -3.25 -16.00
CA SER A 60 -39.74 -3.64 -15.75
C SER A 60 -39.86 -4.61 -14.56
N GLN A 61 -41.00 -4.59 -13.88
CA GLN A 61 -41.26 -5.50 -12.75
C GLN A 61 -41.07 -6.97 -13.13
N LYS A 62 -41.44 -7.34 -14.37
CA LYS A 62 -41.22 -8.68 -14.91
C LYS A 62 -39.74 -9.08 -14.88
N HIS A 63 -38.84 -8.20 -15.33
CA HIS A 63 -37.39 -8.50 -15.33
C HIS A 63 -36.80 -8.47 -13.92
N GLN A 64 -37.26 -7.55 -13.06
CA GLN A 64 -36.83 -7.52 -11.67
C GLN A 64 -37.17 -8.83 -10.93
N ASN A 65 -38.38 -9.37 -11.17
CA ASN A 65 -38.84 -10.63 -10.57
C ASN A 65 -38.03 -11.86 -11.03
N LEU A 66 -37.33 -11.80 -12.18
CA LEU A 66 -36.42 -12.87 -12.62
C LEU A 66 -35.11 -12.88 -11.84
N LEU A 67 -34.76 -11.78 -11.17
CA LEU A 67 -33.47 -11.57 -10.51
C LEU A 67 -33.65 -11.05 -9.07
N PRO A 68 -34.40 -11.74 -8.20
CA PRO A 68 -34.75 -11.24 -6.85
C PRO A 68 -33.52 -11.03 -5.95
N GLY A 69 -32.39 -11.67 -6.25
CA GLY A 69 -31.16 -11.57 -5.46
C GLY A 69 -30.30 -10.34 -5.74
N VAL A 70 -30.63 -9.49 -6.72
CA VAL A 70 -29.76 -8.35 -7.11
C VAL A 70 -29.68 -7.29 -6.01
N LEU A 71 -30.80 -6.82 -5.47
CA LEU A 71 -30.79 -5.79 -4.41
C LEU A 71 -30.12 -6.29 -3.12
N PRO A 72 -30.42 -7.50 -2.60
CA PRO A 72 -29.68 -8.07 -1.47
C PRO A 72 -28.17 -8.17 -1.72
N LYS A 73 -27.76 -8.56 -2.94
CA LYS A 73 -26.35 -8.63 -3.32
C LYS A 73 -25.68 -7.25 -3.28
N LEU A 74 -26.34 -6.22 -3.82
CA LEU A 74 -25.82 -4.84 -3.82
C LEU A 74 -25.71 -4.29 -2.39
N SER A 75 -26.69 -4.59 -1.52
CA SER A 75 -26.60 -4.31 -0.08
C SER A 75 -25.39 -4.99 0.57
N ARG A 76 -25.13 -6.26 0.27
CA ARG A 76 -23.94 -6.97 0.75
C ARG A 76 -22.63 -6.30 0.29
N VAL A 77 -22.57 -5.82 -0.95
CA VAL A 77 -21.41 -5.06 -1.46
C VAL A 77 -21.18 -3.78 -0.64
N ARG A 78 -22.25 -3.07 -0.23
CA ARG A 78 -22.12 -1.88 0.64
C ARG A 78 -21.51 -2.24 2.00
N GLN A 79 -21.99 -3.29 2.65
CA GLN A 79 -21.45 -3.78 3.92
C GLN A 79 -19.96 -4.15 3.81
N CYS A 80 -19.59 -4.83 2.72
CA CYS A 80 -18.19 -5.15 2.46
C CYS A 80 -17.32 -3.90 2.25
N ALA A 81 -17.87 -2.86 1.60
CA ALA A 81 -17.18 -1.60 1.41
C ALA A 81 -17.00 -0.82 2.72
N GLU A 82 -17.99 -0.87 3.62
CA GLU A 82 -17.89 -0.32 4.97
C GLU A 82 -16.79 -1.02 5.77
N HIS A 83 -16.75 -2.35 5.77
CA HIS A 83 -15.69 -3.08 6.46
C HIS A 83 -14.30 -2.80 5.88
N ASN A 84 -14.17 -2.75 4.55
CA ASN A 84 -12.90 -2.34 3.94
C ASN A 84 -12.49 -0.94 4.38
N GLN A 85 -13.44 -0.01 4.54
CA GLN A 85 -13.15 1.36 4.99
C GLN A 85 -12.58 1.39 6.41
N GLU A 86 -13.07 0.55 7.33
CA GLU A 86 -12.54 0.44 8.69
C GLU A 86 -11.04 0.08 8.67
N ILE A 87 -10.65 -0.89 7.82
CA ILE A 87 -9.24 -1.27 7.65
C ILE A 87 -8.43 -0.12 7.03
N LEU A 88 -8.96 0.56 6.01
CA LEU A 88 -8.29 1.69 5.38
C LEU A 88 -8.13 2.88 6.33
N GLU A 89 -9.08 3.12 7.22
CA GLU A 89 -8.99 4.12 8.29
C GLU A 89 -7.93 3.74 9.32
N ALA A 90 -7.83 2.46 9.70
CA ALA A 90 -6.76 1.98 10.56
C ALA A 90 -5.37 2.18 9.90
N ILE A 91 -5.24 1.94 8.60
CA ILE A 91 -3.99 2.22 7.85
C ILE A 91 -3.66 3.71 7.92
N VAL A 92 -4.62 4.60 7.65
CA VAL A 92 -4.44 6.06 7.71
C VAL A 92 -4.06 6.53 9.12
N HIS A 93 -4.69 6.00 10.16
CA HIS A 93 -4.37 6.35 11.54
C HIS A 93 -2.90 6.04 11.87
N ASN A 94 -2.40 4.90 11.36
CA ASN A 94 -1.02 4.48 11.56
C ASN A 94 0.00 5.15 10.63
N SER A 95 -0.44 5.88 9.60
CA SER A 95 0.44 6.56 8.65
C SER A 95 0.78 8.00 9.04
N LEU A 96 0.04 8.62 9.97
CA LEU A 96 0.26 10.02 10.35
C LEU A 96 1.60 10.27 11.07
N HIS A 97 2.16 9.24 11.70
CA HIS A 97 3.40 9.30 12.45
C HIS A 97 4.43 8.26 11.97
N MET A 98 4.29 7.76 10.74
CA MET A 98 5.11 6.65 10.26
C MET A 98 6.53 7.03 9.80
N PHE A 99 6.80 8.32 9.62
CA PHE A 99 8.06 8.80 9.06
C PHE A 99 8.86 9.56 10.12
N GLU A 100 10.00 9.00 10.55
CA GLU A 100 10.80 9.53 11.65
C GLU A 100 11.38 10.93 11.38
N ASN A 101 11.60 11.27 10.10
CA ASN A 101 12.30 12.50 9.69
C ASN A 101 11.40 13.54 9.02
N VAL A 102 10.08 13.28 8.89
CA VAL A 102 9.15 14.19 8.19
C VAL A 102 7.83 14.29 8.93
N GLU A 103 7.56 15.47 9.48
CA GLU A 103 6.21 15.86 9.89
C GLU A 103 5.47 16.48 8.69
N TYR A 104 4.46 15.77 8.19
CA TYR A 104 3.60 16.29 7.11
C TYR A 104 2.62 17.39 7.58
N GLY A 105 2.70 17.79 8.86
CA GLY A 105 1.98 18.91 9.49
C GLY A 105 0.46 18.72 9.56
N ASN A 106 -0.26 19.62 10.23
CA ASN A 106 -1.73 19.65 10.16
C ASN A 106 -2.21 20.24 8.82
N ARG A 107 -3.36 19.77 8.28
CA ARG A 107 -3.96 20.26 7.02
C ARG A 107 -4.16 21.78 6.93
N VAL A 108 -4.15 22.47 8.07
CA VAL A 108 -4.44 23.90 8.22
C VAL A 108 -3.44 24.80 7.45
N GLY A 109 -2.27 24.29 7.05
CA GLY A 109 -1.26 25.06 6.31
C GLY A 109 -1.32 25.01 4.77
N LEU A 110 -2.25 24.25 4.15
CA LEU A 110 -2.29 24.09 2.69
C LEU A 110 -3.13 25.16 1.97
N ASP A 111 -3.93 25.96 2.70
CA ASP A 111 -4.86 26.95 2.14
C ASP A 111 -4.53 28.42 2.47
N SER A 112 -3.47 28.72 3.23
CA SER A 112 -3.21 30.08 3.74
C SER A 112 -2.19 30.87 2.92
N ASN A 113 -2.71 31.59 1.91
CA ASN A 113 -2.09 32.80 1.37
C ASN A 113 -2.45 34.04 2.22
N GLN A 114 -2.55 33.92 3.55
CA GLN A 114 -2.75 35.05 4.45
C GLN A 114 -1.97 34.88 5.76
N SER A 115 -1.15 35.89 6.03
CA SER A 115 -0.43 36.17 7.26
C SER A 115 -1.40 36.31 8.45
N HIS A 116 -1.19 35.54 9.54
CA HIS A 116 -0.97 36.07 10.90
C HIS A 116 -1.03 34.98 12.00
N THR A 117 0.01 35.00 12.82
CA THR A 117 0.17 34.59 14.23
C THR A 117 -1.09 34.26 15.06
N HIS A 118 -1.17 33.04 15.61
CA HIS A 118 -1.38 32.81 17.05
C HIS A 118 -1.17 31.33 17.44
N TYR A 119 -0.25 31.09 18.38
CA TYR A 119 -0.18 29.86 19.16
C TYR A 119 -1.32 29.87 20.19
N ALA A 120 -2.22 28.87 20.19
CA ALA A 120 -2.92 28.43 21.40
C ALA A 120 -3.70 27.11 21.17
N HIS A 121 -3.53 26.18 22.12
CA HIS A 121 -4.41 25.07 22.51
C HIS A 121 -4.56 23.84 21.59
N ILE A 122 -3.67 22.88 21.89
CA ILE A 122 -3.85 21.44 21.71
C ILE A 122 -4.90 20.99 22.73
N GLU A 123 -6.10 20.61 22.27
CA GLU A 123 -6.96 19.61 22.90
C GLU A 123 -8.20 19.40 22.01
N ASN A 124 -8.44 18.14 21.62
CA ASN A 124 -9.64 17.66 20.91
C ASN A 124 -10.03 18.36 19.59
N GLN A 125 -9.52 17.87 18.46
CA GLN A 125 -10.17 18.14 17.17
C GLN A 125 -10.51 16.86 16.43
N ASN A 126 -11.78 16.48 16.57
CA ASN A 126 -12.53 15.78 15.52
C ASN A 126 -12.09 16.32 14.15
N CYS A 127 -11.50 15.44 13.33
CA CYS A 127 -11.20 15.75 11.94
C CYS A 127 -12.47 16.30 11.28
N MET A 128 -12.41 17.56 10.86
CA MET A 128 -13.52 18.26 10.19
C MET A 128 -14.12 17.37 9.10
N PRO A 129 -15.46 17.24 9.02
CA PRO A 129 -16.10 16.49 7.95
C PRO A 129 -15.72 17.13 6.61
N ILE A 130 -15.04 16.34 5.79
CA ILE A 130 -14.61 16.75 4.46
C ILE A 130 -15.86 17.00 3.61
N ASP A 131 -15.98 18.18 3.00
CA ASP A 131 -17.03 18.48 2.02
C ASP A 131 -16.90 17.48 0.84
N PRO A 132 -17.89 16.59 0.63
CA PRO A 132 -17.87 15.59 -0.44
C PRO A 132 -17.70 16.20 -1.84
N LYS A 133 -18.00 17.50 -2.02
CA LYS A 133 -17.85 18.21 -3.29
C LYS A 133 -16.42 18.71 -3.54
N LYS A 134 -15.60 18.92 -2.50
CA LYS A 134 -14.21 19.41 -2.62
C LYS A 134 -13.16 18.30 -2.64
N ALA A 135 -13.45 17.13 -2.06
CA ALA A 135 -12.52 15.99 -1.99
C ALA A 135 -12.91 14.84 -2.92
N ARG A 136 -13.15 15.14 -4.20
CA ARG A 136 -13.19 14.06 -5.19
C ARG A 136 -11.75 13.60 -5.44
N SER A 137 -11.35 12.53 -4.76
CA SER A 137 -10.16 11.79 -5.17
C SER A 137 -10.32 11.36 -6.62
N SER A 138 -9.24 11.42 -7.39
CA SER A 138 -9.31 11.10 -8.81
C SER A 138 -9.69 9.63 -9.02
N THR A 139 -10.35 9.31 -10.14
CA THR A 139 -10.60 7.91 -10.53
C THR A 139 -9.30 7.09 -10.54
N PHE A 140 -8.20 7.72 -10.92
CA PHE A 140 -6.87 7.13 -10.90
C PHE A 140 -6.42 6.72 -9.49
N ASP A 141 -6.59 7.59 -8.49
CA ASP A 141 -6.22 7.27 -7.10
C ASP A 141 -7.11 6.13 -6.55
N MET A 142 -8.39 6.10 -6.91
CA MET A 142 -9.29 5.00 -6.53
C MET A 142 -8.86 3.68 -7.17
N ASP A 143 -8.42 3.67 -8.43
CA ASP A 143 -7.94 2.47 -9.09
C ASP A 143 -6.62 1.97 -8.50
N LYS A 144 -5.74 2.88 -8.08
CA LYS A 144 -4.55 2.54 -7.28
C LYS A 144 -4.96 1.91 -5.94
N LEU A 145 -5.90 2.49 -5.22
CA LEU A 145 -6.37 1.95 -3.94
C LEU A 145 -7.01 0.56 -4.07
N LYS A 146 -7.83 0.33 -5.11
CA LYS A 146 -8.36 -1.00 -5.46
C LYS A 146 -7.24 -2.00 -5.72
N SER A 147 -6.16 -1.56 -6.36
CA SER A 147 -4.98 -2.39 -6.64
C SER A 147 -4.22 -2.69 -5.35
N THR A 148 -4.07 -1.72 -4.45
CA THR A 148 -3.48 -1.91 -3.11
C THR A 148 -4.25 -2.94 -2.29
N ILE A 149 -5.58 -2.86 -2.26
CA ILE A 149 -6.42 -3.87 -1.57
C ILE A 149 -6.18 -5.28 -2.13
N LYS A 150 -5.98 -5.43 -3.45
CA LYS A 150 -5.62 -6.72 -4.04
C LYS A 150 -4.20 -7.16 -3.68
N GLN A 151 -3.27 -6.22 -3.48
CA GLN A 151 -1.90 -6.53 -3.08
C GLN A 151 -1.84 -7.20 -1.69
N PHE A 152 -2.75 -6.87 -0.76
CA PHE A 152 -2.89 -7.61 0.51
C PHE A 152 -3.15 -9.10 0.30
N VAL A 153 -3.94 -9.46 -0.71
CA VAL A 153 -4.21 -10.86 -1.06
C VAL A 153 -2.92 -11.55 -1.47
N ARG A 154 -2.17 -10.93 -2.37
CA ARG A 154 -0.92 -11.47 -2.89
C ARG A 154 0.11 -11.63 -1.77
N ASP A 155 0.38 -10.57 -1.02
CA ASP A 155 1.53 -10.49 -0.13
C ASP A 155 1.26 -11.06 1.27
N TRP A 156 0.04 -11.00 1.78
CA TRP A 156 -0.22 -11.28 3.20
C TRP A 156 -1.44 -12.17 3.44
N SER A 157 -1.95 -12.85 2.41
CA SER A 157 -3.00 -13.84 2.58
C SER A 157 -2.58 -15.21 2.08
N GLU A 158 -3.10 -16.27 2.71
CA GLU A 158 -2.94 -17.64 2.25
C GLU A 158 -3.47 -17.82 0.81
N VAL A 159 -4.49 -17.05 0.42
CA VAL A 159 -5.04 -17.06 -0.95
C VAL A 159 -3.99 -16.68 -2.00
N GLY A 160 -3.05 -15.78 -1.65
CA GLY A 160 -1.96 -15.37 -2.52
C GLY A 160 -0.78 -16.34 -2.57
N LYS A 161 -0.78 -17.40 -1.76
CA LYS A 161 0.36 -18.31 -1.60
C LYS A 161 0.84 -18.89 -2.92
N ALA A 162 -0.06 -19.39 -3.77
CA ALA A 162 0.33 -19.99 -5.05
C ALA A 162 1.03 -18.98 -5.99
N GLU A 163 0.60 -17.71 -5.93
CA GLU A 163 1.18 -16.63 -6.70
C GLU A 163 2.57 -16.25 -6.16
N ARG A 164 2.71 -16.13 -4.83
CA ARG A 164 4.01 -15.94 -4.18
C ARG A 164 4.97 -17.09 -4.45
N ASP A 165 4.49 -18.32 -4.38
CA ASP A 165 5.30 -19.51 -4.64
C ASP A 165 5.85 -19.50 -6.08
N SER A 166 5.11 -18.93 -7.04
CA SER A 166 5.53 -18.82 -8.44
C SER A 166 6.48 -17.64 -8.69
N CYS A 167 6.39 -16.57 -7.89
CA CYS A 167 7.19 -15.36 -8.08
C CYS A 167 8.40 -15.25 -7.13
N TYR A 168 8.19 -15.47 -5.83
CA TYR A 168 9.15 -15.22 -4.75
C TYR A 168 10.11 -16.39 -4.54
N LYS A 169 9.62 -17.64 -4.56
CA LYS A 169 10.49 -18.81 -4.37
C LYS A 169 11.63 -18.90 -5.38
N PRO A 170 11.45 -18.63 -6.69
CA PRO A 170 12.58 -18.63 -7.62
C PRO A 170 13.67 -17.62 -7.24
N ILE A 171 13.28 -16.42 -6.81
CA ILE A 171 14.22 -15.36 -6.38
C ILE A 171 14.96 -15.80 -5.11
N ILE A 172 14.22 -16.27 -4.10
CA ILE A 172 14.77 -16.71 -2.82
C ILE A 172 15.75 -17.88 -3.02
N ARG A 173 15.38 -18.87 -3.85
CA ARG A 173 16.27 -19.99 -4.17
C ARG A 173 17.56 -19.54 -4.83
N GLU A 174 17.49 -18.54 -5.71
CA GLU A 174 18.69 -18.01 -6.37
C GLU A 174 19.60 -17.27 -5.39
N ILE A 175 19.03 -16.52 -4.44
CA ILE A 175 19.80 -15.92 -3.33
C ILE A 175 20.49 -17.02 -2.51
N GLN A 176 19.76 -18.06 -2.11
CA GLN A 176 20.33 -19.18 -1.34
C GLN A 176 21.36 -19.98 -2.15
N ARG A 177 21.22 -20.07 -3.47
CA ARG A 177 22.19 -20.74 -4.35
C ARG A 177 23.50 -19.96 -4.47
N LEU A 178 23.43 -18.64 -4.52
CA LEU A 178 24.59 -17.75 -4.63
C LEU A 178 25.26 -17.50 -3.27
N PHE A 179 24.48 -17.46 -2.20
CA PHE A 179 24.93 -17.17 -0.83
C PHE A 179 24.38 -18.21 0.15
N PRO A 180 24.77 -19.48 0.04
CA PRO A 180 24.25 -20.54 0.89
C PRO A 180 24.77 -20.39 2.34
N SER A 181 23.92 -20.69 3.31
CA SER A 181 24.19 -20.45 4.73
C SER A 181 25.26 -21.36 5.36
N ASP A 182 25.67 -22.41 4.66
CA ASP A 182 26.76 -23.30 5.05
C ASP A 182 28.15 -22.75 4.65
N GLN A 183 28.21 -21.79 3.73
CA GLN A 183 29.45 -21.20 3.21
C GLN A 183 29.59 -19.71 3.51
N TYR A 184 28.47 -19.00 3.70
CA TYR A 184 28.43 -17.57 3.95
C TYR A 184 27.80 -17.26 5.31
N ASP A 185 28.35 -16.24 5.97
CA ASP A 185 27.64 -15.55 7.03
C ASP A 185 26.53 -14.70 6.40
N VAL A 186 25.34 -15.27 6.29
CA VAL A 186 24.19 -14.64 5.60
C VAL A 186 23.79 -13.31 6.24
N SER A 187 24.10 -13.11 7.53
CA SER A 187 23.88 -11.85 8.25
C SER A 187 24.73 -10.69 7.74
N LYS A 188 25.72 -10.95 6.87
CA LYS A 188 26.56 -9.94 6.20
C LYS A 188 26.24 -9.77 4.72
N VAL A 189 25.29 -10.53 4.19
CA VAL A 189 24.86 -10.46 2.80
C VAL A 189 23.68 -9.50 2.72
N SER A 190 23.90 -8.34 2.09
CA SER A 190 22.89 -7.31 1.92
C SER A 190 22.09 -7.51 0.63
N VAL A 191 20.77 -7.57 0.76
CA VAL A 191 19.82 -7.71 -0.34
C VAL A 191 18.90 -6.50 -0.38
N LEU A 192 18.87 -5.83 -1.53
CA LEU A 192 17.95 -4.73 -1.80
C LEU A 192 16.80 -5.22 -2.68
N VAL A 193 15.56 -4.90 -2.30
CA VAL A 193 14.33 -5.21 -3.05
C VAL A 193 13.64 -3.91 -3.48
N PRO A 194 13.97 -3.36 -4.67
CA PRO A 194 13.30 -2.18 -5.21
C PRO A 194 11.84 -2.50 -5.59
N GLY A 195 10.93 -1.54 -5.37
CA GLY A 195 9.50 -1.75 -5.62
C GLY A 195 8.93 -2.89 -4.77
N ALA A 196 9.22 -2.86 -3.46
CA ALA A 196 8.89 -3.94 -2.53
C ALA A 196 7.39 -4.12 -2.29
N GLY A 197 6.52 -3.21 -2.73
CA GLY A 197 5.08 -3.30 -2.54
C GLY A 197 4.73 -3.34 -1.06
N LEU A 198 4.05 -4.40 -0.61
CA LEU A 198 3.72 -4.58 0.82
C LEU A 198 4.84 -5.27 1.63
N GLY A 199 6.01 -5.48 1.04
CA GLY A 199 7.22 -5.91 1.74
C GLY A 199 7.38 -7.41 1.95
N ARG A 200 6.45 -8.26 1.49
CA ARG A 200 6.48 -9.70 1.76
C ARG A 200 7.74 -10.41 1.27
N LEU A 201 8.23 -10.11 0.05
CA LEU A 201 9.46 -10.72 -0.46
C LEU A 201 10.67 -10.33 0.38
N ALA A 202 10.79 -9.04 0.71
CA ALA A 202 11.89 -8.54 1.54
C ALA A 202 11.84 -9.14 2.96
N TRP A 203 10.64 -9.28 3.52
CA TRP A 203 10.41 -9.96 4.79
C TRP A 203 10.80 -11.45 4.74
N GLU A 204 10.44 -12.20 3.69
CA GLU A 204 10.85 -13.61 3.55
C GLU A 204 12.36 -13.78 3.39
N ILE A 205 13.04 -12.83 2.74
CA ILE A 205 14.51 -12.83 2.64
C ILE A 205 15.13 -12.55 4.02
N ALA A 206 14.62 -11.59 4.77
CA ALA A 206 15.08 -11.31 6.14
C ALA A 206 14.81 -12.46 7.12
N GLN A 207 13.71 -13.21 6.92
CA GLN A 207 13.36 -14.40 7.71
C GLN A 207 14.42 -15.52 7.56
N LEU A 208 15.15 -15.54 6.43
CA LEU A 208 16.25 -16.47 6.19
C LEU A 208 17.59 -16.00 6.79
N GLY A 209 17.61 -14.84 7.45
CA GLY A 209 18.79 -14.28 8.12
C GLY A 209 19.65 -13.35 7.27
N TYR A 210 19.26 -13.07 6.02
CA TYR A 210 19.90 -12.05 5.20
C TYR A 210 19.58 -10.64 5.69
N MET A 211 20.51 -9.69 5.54
CA MET A 211 20.18 -8.27 5.71
C MET A 211 19.34 -7.85 4.51
N CYS A 212 18.06 -7.53 4.72
CA CYS A 212 17.17 -7.18 3.63
C CYS A 212 16.57 -5.79 3.80
N GLN A 213 16.69 -4.99 2.75
CA GLN A 213 16.02 -3.70 2.66
C GLN A 213 15.04 -3.71 1.49
N GLY A 214 13.77 -3.42 1.77
CA GLY A 214 12.83 -3.08 0.72
C GLY A 214 12.86 -1.58 0.41
N ASN A 215 12.60 -1.20 -0.83
CA ASN A 215 12.39 0.19 -1.22
C ASN A 215 11.03 0.32 -1.92
N GLU A 216 10.27 1.36 -1.57
CA GLU A 216 8.99 1.64 -2.20
C GLU A 216 8.75 3.15 -2.31
N TRP A 217 8.08 3.56 -3.39
CA TRP A 217 7.82 4.98 -3.68
C TRP A 217 6.35 5.35 -3.43
N SER A 218 5.43 4.43 -3.66
CA SER A 218 4.00 4.72 -3.58
C SER A 218 3.54 4.85 -2.12
N PHE A 219 3.01 6.01 -1.74
CA PHE A 219 2.36 6.18 -0.43
C PHE A 219 1.23 5.16 -0.17
N PHE A 220 0.52 4.70 -1.22
CA PHE A 220 -0.48 3.63 -1.06
C PHE A 220 0.14 2.34 -0.51
N MET A 221 1.31 1.97 -1.03
CA MET A 221 2.04 0.77 -0.60
C MET A 221 2.73 1.01 0.73
N LEU A 222 3.40 2.16 0.92
CA LEU A 222 4.09 2.50 2.16
C LEU A 222 3.14 2.50 3.37
N PHE A 223 1.98 3.15 3.27
CA PHE A 223 1.01 3.19 4.37
C PHE A 223 0.55 1.78 4.73
N SER A 224 0.27 0.97 3.71
CA SER A 224 -0.22 -0.39 3.85
C SER A 224 0.86 -1.34 4.37
N SER A 225 2.11 -1.23 3.89
CA SER A 225 3.24 -2.05 4.32
C SER A 225 3.60 -1.73 5.76
N ASN A 226 3.65 -0.45 6.14
CA ASN A 226 3.86 -0.03 7.53
C ASN A 226 2.78 -0.60 8.46
N PHE A 227 1.52 -0.53 8.06
CA PHE A 227 0.43 -1.10 8.84
C PHE A 227 0.58 -2.62 9.03
N VAL A 228 0.89 -3.37 7.96
CA VAL A 228 1.07 -4.83 8.09
C VAL A 228 2.29 -5.15 8.93
N LEU A 229 3.45 -4.59 8.58
CA LEU A 229 4.74 -4.95 9.18
C LEU A 229 4.87 -4.50 10.64
N ASN A 230 4.17 -3.45 11.06
CA ASN A 230 4.38 -2.84 12.38
C ASN A 230 3.15 -2.88 13.30
N ARG A 231 1.95 -3.23 12.80
CA ARG A 231 0.71 -3.18 13.60
C ARG A 231 -0.14 -4.45 13.54
N CYS A 232 0.14 -5.36 12.61
CA CYS A 232 -0.54 -6.64 12.59
C CYS A 232 0.29 -7.66 13.37
N GLU A 233 -0.19 -8.05 14.54
CA GLU A 233 0.53 -8.98 15.45
C GLU A 233 -0.11 -10.37 15.48
N GLU A 234 -1.36 -10.48 15.02
CA GLU A 234 -2.17 -11.70 15.12
C GLU A 234 -2.48 -12.26 13.72
N VAL A 235 -2.20 -13.55 13.53
CA VAL A 235 -2.43 -14.26 12.26
C VAL A 235 -3.92 -14.30 11.90
N ASN A 236 -4.26 -13.91 10.67
CA ASN A 236 -5.62 -13.88 10.13
C ASN A 236 -6.61 -13.04 10.95
N SER A 237 -6.12 -12.07 11.71
CA SER A 237 -6.94 -11.18 12.56
C SER A 237 -7.78 -10.17 11.78
N LEU A 238 -7.36 -9.82 10.56
CA LEU A 238 -8.03 -8.82 9.72
C LEU A 238 -8.68 -9.47 8.50
N THR A 239 -9.77 -8.86 8.02
CA THR A 239 -10.52 -9.32 6.84
C THR A 239 -10.70 -8.17 5.85
N LEU A 240 -10.50 -8.45 4.56
CA LEU A 240 -10.81 -7.54 3.46
C LEU A 240 -11.70 -8.24 2.43
N TYR A 241 -12.40 -7.44 1.64
CA TYR A 241 -13.23 -7.85 0.52
C TYR A 241 -12.68 -7.27 -0.80
N PRO A 242 -11.61 -7.86 -1.36
CA PRO A 242 -10.86 -7.27 -2.47
C PRO A 242 -11.61 -7.25 -3.81
N TRP A 243 -12.61 -8.14 -3.97
CA TRP A 243 -13.28 -8.38 -5.25
C TRP A 243 -14.54 -7.54 -5.48
N ILE A 244 -14.96 -6.73 -4.51
CA ILE A 244 -16.28 -6.07 -4.53
C ILE A 244 -16.47 -5.07 -5.65
N HIS A 245 -15.37 -4.57 -6.21
CA HIS A 245 -15.34 -3.64 -7.34
C HIS A 245 -15.57 -4.34 -8.70
N GLN A 246 -15.47 -5.66 -8.75
CA GLN A 246 -15.54 -6.43 -9.98
C GLN A 246 -16.97 -6.95 -10.21
N PHE A 247 -17.73 -6.27 -11.07
CA PHE A 247 -19.12 -6.65 -11.40
C PHE A 247 -19.21 -7.67 -12.55
N SER A 248 -18.16 -7.78 -13.35
CA SER A 248 -18.06 -8.72 -14.49
C SER A 248 -17.33 -10.01 -14.11
N ASN A 249 -17.59 -11.08 -14.86
CA ASN A 249 -16.90 -12.38 -14.73
C ASN A 249 -17.03 -13.05 -13.33
N ASN A 250 -18.13 -12.80 -12.63
CA ASN A 250 -18.46 -13.51 -11.40
C ASN A 250 -19.24 -14.78 -11.73
N LYS A 251 -18.72 -15.96 -11.38
CA LYS A 251 -19.45 -17.23 -11.57
C LYS A 251 -20.62 -17.34 -10.60
N ARG A 252 -20.43 -16.88 -9.36
CA ARG A 252 -21.47 -16.78 -8.33
C ARG A 252 -21.48 -15.38 -7.75
N SER A 253 -22.65 -14.90 -7.32
CA SER A 253 -22.77 -13.61 -6.63
C SER A 253 -21.92 -13.52 -5.36
N SER A 254 -21.72 -14.65 -4.67
CA SER A 254 -20.88 -14.76 -3.48
C SER A 254 -19.39 -14.59 -3.77
N ASP A 255 -18.94 -14.79 -5.00
CA ASP A 255 -17.51 -14.68 -5.35
C ASP A 255 -17.04 -13.22 -5.23
N GLN A 256 -17.90 -12.26 -5.62
CA GLN A 256 -17.62 -10.83 -5.53
C GLN A 256 -17.44 -10.34 -4.09
N THR A 257 -18.13 -10.96 -3.13
CA THR A 257 -18.15 -10.56 -1.71
C THR A 257 -17.43 -11.56 -0.82
N ARG A 258 -16.60 -12.42 -1.40
CA ARG A 258 -15.81 -13.41 -0.66
C ARG A 258 -14.76 -12.69 0.20
N PRO A 259 -14.70 -12.96 1.52
CA PRO A 259 -13.69 -12.38 2.40
C PRO A 259 -12.31 -13.00 2.14
N VAL A 260 -11.27 -12.24 2.45
CA VAL A 260 -9.87 -12.68 2.49
C VAL A 260 -9.28 -12.23 3.82
N ARG A 261 -8.65 -13.15 4.56
CA ARG A 261 -7.99 -12.86 5.83
C ARG A 261 -6.49 -12.63 5.65
N PHE A 262 -5.94 -11.77 6.50
CA PHE A 262 -4.51 -11.42 6.56
C PHE A 262 -4.15 -10.91 7.98
N PRO A 263 -2.87 -10.86 8.36
CA PRO A 263 -1.74 -11.49 7.67
C PRO A 263 -1.74 -13.03 7.86
N ASP A 264 -1.28 -13.80 6.88
CA ASP A 264 -1.25 -15.28 6.92
C ASP A 264 -0.11 -15.87 7.76
N VAL A 265 0.86 -15.02 8.09
CA VAL A 265 1.96 -15.24 9.04
C VAL A 265 2.03 -14.01 9.95
N ASN A 266 2.61 -14.12 11.14
CA ASN A 266 2.81 -12.94 11.97
C ASN A 266 4.08 -12.19 11.48
N PRO A 267 3.96 -10.95 10.98
CA PRO A 267 5.10 -10.16 10.52
C PRO A 267 6.16 -9.92 11.60
N GLN A 268 5.79 -10.03 12.89
CA GLN A 268 6.72 -9.88 14.02
C GLN A 268 7.57 -11.12 14.29
N ASP A 269 7.29 -12.28 13.67
CA ASP A 269 8.01 -13.55 13.87
C ASP A 269 9.43 -13.56 13.24
N LEU A 270 9.93 -12.41 12.79
CA LEU A 270 11.33 -12.27 12.38
C LEU A 270 12.25 -12.54 13.58
N PRO A 271 13.32 -13.35 13.40
CA PRO A 271 14.36 -13.50 14.41
C PRO A 271 14.87 -12.14 14.93
N LEU A 272 15.18 -12.04 16.22
CA LEU A 272 15.70 -10.79 16.82
C LEU A 272 17.02 -10.33 16.17
N SER A 273 17.76 -11.26 15.56
CA SER A 273 18.99 -10.99 14.82
C SER A 273 18.77 -10.56 13.37
N SER A 274 17.53 -10.59 12.87
CA SER A 274 17.23 -10.22 11.48
C SER A 274 17.32 -8.71 11.28
N ASP A 275 18.08 -8.30 10.26
CA ASP A 275 18.13 -6.91 9.81
C ASP A 275 17.14 -6.74 8.65
N PHE A 276 15.99 -6.17 8.97
CA PHE A 276 14.93 -5.87 8.01
C PHE A 276 14.53 -4.41 8.09
N SER A 277 14.56 -3.72 6.94
CA SER A 277 14.14 -2.32 6.82
C SER A 277 13.34 -2.05 5.55
N MET A 278 12.57 -0.97 5.55
CA MET A 278 11.86 -0.46 4.38
C MET A 278 12.23 1.01 4.18
N VAL A 279 12.55 1.43 2.95
CA VAL A 279 12.91 2.81 2.60
C VAL A 279 11.87 3.41 1.67
N ALA A 280 11.41 4.61 2.00
CA ALA A 280 10.51 5.39 1.15
C ALA A 280 11.30 6.28 0.17
N GLY A 281 10.95 6.23 -1.11
CA GLY A 281 11.51 7.12 -2.14
C GLY A 281 11.72 6.45 -3.49
N ASP A 282 12.06 7.26 -4.49
CA ASP A 282 12.41 6.78 -5.83
C ASP A 282 13.74 6.02 -5.78
N PHE A 283 13.74 4.76 -6.23
CA PHE A 283 14.92 3.89 -6.22
C PHE A 283 16.18 4.56 -6.79
N VAL A 284 16.07 5.28 -7.91
CA VAL A 284 17.25 5.84 -8.59
C VAL A 284 17.77 7.09 -7.88
N GLU A 285 16.94 7.75 -7.08
CA GLU A 285 17.30 8.94 -6.29
C GLU A 285 17.80 8.57 -4.90
N VAL A 286 17.26 7.48 -4.32
CA VAL A 286 17.64 6.97 -3.00
C VAL A 286 19.02 6.29 -3.04
N TYR A 287 19.32 5.54 -4.11
CA TYR A 287 20.56 4.74 -4.21
C TYR A 287 21.51 5.32 -5.26
N THR A 288 22.15 6.45 -4.94
CA THR A 288 23.03 7.22 -5.84
C THR A 288 24.52 6.90 -5.70
N ASP A 289 24.96 6.34 -4.58
CA ASP A 289 26.37 6.06 -4.32
C ASP A 289 26.84 4.74 -4.97
N SER A 290 27.90 4.84 -5.76
CA SER A 290 28.53 3.73 -6.51
C SER A 290 29.24 2.68 -5.64
N GLY A 291 29.29 2.86 -4.31
CA GLY A 291 30.04 2.03 -3.38
C GLY A 291 29.30 1.79 -2.07
N MET A 292 28.33 0.87 -2.09
CA MET A 292 27.54 0.36 -0.96
C MET A 292 26.70 1.36 -0.15
N GLY A 293 25.40 1.05 -0.11
CA GLY A 293 24.65 0.89 1.14
C GLY A 293 24.46 2.14 2.02
N LEU A 294 23.29 2.75 1.86
CA LEU A 294 22.62 3.58 2.86
C LEU A 294 23.31 4.90 3.22
N CYS A 295 22.88 5.97 2.53
CA CYS A 295 23.02 7.32 3.05
C CYS A 295 21.65 8.04 2.97
N GLY A 296 21.12 8.42 4.14
CA GLY A 296 20.23 9.58 4.33
C GLY A 296 18.74 9.50 3.97
N ASN A 297 18.14 8.33 3.74
CA ASN A 297 16.75 8.25 3.27
C ASN A 297 15.73 7.82 4.32
N LEU A 298 14.47 8.19 4.07
CA LEU A 298 13.32 8.00 4.95
C LEU A 298 13.10 6.51 5.24
N LEU A 299 13.59 6.07 6.40
CA LEU A 299 13.52 4.68 6.84
C LEU A 299 12.21 4.47 7.61
N LEU A 300 11.45 3.46 7.20
CA LEU A 300 10.46 2.83 8.04
C LEU A 300 11.23 1.85 8.95
N TYR A 301 11.74 2.37 10.06
CA TYR A 301 12.33 1.52 11.09
C TYR A 301 11.22 0.78 11.84
N ARG A 302 11.47 -0.51 12.08
CA ARG A 302 10.74 -1.27 13.09
C ARG A 302 11.14 -0.71 14.45
N HIS A 303 10.22 -0.08 15.17
CA HIS A 303 10.43 0.18 16.59
C HIS A 303 10.35 -1.16 17.34
N SER A 304 11.51 -1.68 17.74
CA SER A 304 11.58 -2.70 18.79
C SER A 304 11.03 -2.07 20.07
N SER A 305 9.83 -2.50 20.49
CA SER A 305 9.33 -2.25 21.84
C SER A 305 9.86 -3.32 22.79
#